data_AF-A0A2S4PWD7-F1
#
_entry.id   AF-A0A2S4PWD7-F1
#
_cell.length_a   1.000
_cell.length_b   1.000
_cell.length_c   1.000
_cell.angle_alpha   90.00
_cell.angle_beta   90.00
_cell.angle_gamma   90.00
#
_symmetry.space_group_name_H-M   'P 1'
#
loop_
_entity.id
_entity.type
_entity.pdbx_description
1 polymer ?
#
loop_
_entity_poly.entity_id
_entity_poly.type
_entity_poly.pdbx_seq_one_letter_code
_entity_poly.pdbx_strand_id
1 'polypeptide(L)'
;MSIENFSEKLKALQETNSQVHELIDRLANIKFQPGSVPLSDSGGSYNDDDGDDGVLSELVAEILQMIKEQEEDLELLNEEIYDLNPGRSDVQLKGQQEKLVAQVQLAIVDLKTHQKAFRRAQLIAKRRLEAARNEERIALTQSFLKYAEISSHPTISSSTVEGALDHRLNKTGQRPPLLLSNEEKEINASSDVTAALRRTHDLMANELSRSQFVHDTLKESTEALAQLAETYSTLDSLLLKSKNLVGTLLSSQKSDT
;
A
#
# COMPACT_ATOMS: atom_id res chain seq x y z
N MET A 1 1.09 4.25 -52.21
CA MET A 1 1.91 4.15 -50.98
C MET A 1 3.36 4.10 -51.43
N SER A 2 4.15 5.14 -51.16
CA SER A 2 5.55 5.23 -51.60
C SER A 2 6.47 4.48 -50.63
N ILE A 3 7.60 3.98 -51.14
CA ILE A 3 8.64 3.29 -50.35
C ILE A 3 9.18 4.19 -49.23
N GLU A 4 9.26 5.50 -49.43
CA GLU A 4 9.60 6.46 -48.37
C GLU A 4 8.67 6.35 -47.16
N ASN A 5 7.36 6.26 -47.36
CA ASN A 5 6.40 6.19 -46.25
C ASN A 5 6.61 4.93 -45.41
N PHE A 6 6.97 3.80 -46.04
CA PHE A 6 7.27 2.56 -45.31
C PHE A 6 8.58 2.66 -44.53
N SER A 7 9.59 3.31 -45.09
CA SER A 7 10.84 3.58 -44.38
C SER A 7 10.64 4.50 -43.19
N GLU A 8 9.75 5.51 -43.29
CA GLU A 8 9.40 6.40 -42.18
C GLU A 8 8.63 5.65 -41.08
N LYS A 9 7.61 4.86 -41.46
CA LYS A 9 6.87 4.00 -40.51
C LYS A 9 7.81 3.05 -39.78
N LEU A 10 8.69 2.36 -40.50
CA LEU A 10 9.67 1.44 -39.91
C LEU A 10 10.61 2.15 -38.93
N LYS A 11 11.08 3.35 -39.27
CA LYS A 11 11.95 4.13 -38.38
C LYS A 11 11.22 4.54 -37.09
N ALA A 12 9.96 4.98 -37.20
CA ALA A 12 9.14 5.28 -36.04
C ALA A 12 8.96 4.04 -35.16
N LEU A 13 8.75 2.88 -35.76
CA LEU A 13 8.57 1.61 -35.04
C LEU A 13 9.86 1.10 -34.37
N GLN A 14 11.02 1.39 -34.97
CA GLN A 14 12.32 1.16 -34.33
C GLN A 14 12.57 2.09 -33.13
N GLU A 15 12.12 3.35 -33.24
CA GLU A 15 12.18 4.31 -32.13
C GLU A 15 11.29 3.86 -30.97
N THR A 16 10.07 3.40 -31.23
CA THR A 16 9.20 2.86 -30.18
C THR A 16 9.78 1.57 -29.59
N ASN A 17 10.42 0.68 -30.37
CA ASN A 17 11.12 -0.50 -29.83
C ASN A 17 12.22 -0.10 -28.83
N SER A 18 12.94 0.99 -29.13
CA SER A 18 13.94 1.54 -28.22
C SER A 18 13.30 2.06 -26.92
N GLN A 19 12.15 2.73 -27.01
CA GLN A 19 11.40 3.19 -25.83
C GLN A 19 10.92 2.02 -24.96
N VAL A 20 10.43 0.93 -25.56
CA VAL A 20 10.05 -0.29 -24.82
C VAL A 20 11.25 -0.86 -24.08
N HIS A 21 12.43 -0.88 -24.71
CA HIS A 21 13.64 -1.33 -24.05
C HIS A 21 14.00 -0.47 -22.83
N GLU A 22 13.90 0.86 -22.93
CA GLU A 22 14.16 1.79 -21.83
C GLU A 22 13.18 1.58 -20.66
N LEU A 23 11.89 1.34 -20.95
CA LEU A 23 10.89 1.04 -19.92
C LEU A 23 11.16 -0.31 -19.23
N ILE A 24 11.59 -1.32 -19.98
CA ILE A 24 12.02 -2.62 -19.42
C ILE A 24 13.22 -2.44 -18.49
N ASP A 25 14.21 -1.64 -18.89
CA ASP A 25 15.38 -1.35 -18.07
C ASP A 25 15.00 -0.53 -16.82
N ARG A 26 14.04 0.40 -16.95
CA ARG A 26 13.44 1.11 -15.83
C ARG A 26 12.79 0.12 -14.86
N LEU A 27 11.92 -0.77 -15.34
CA LEU A 27 11.26 -1.81 -14.54
C LEU A 27 12.28 -2.70 -13.80
N ALA A 28 13.31 -3.15 -14.50
CA ALA A 28 14.38 -3.97 -13.91
C ALA A 28 15.15 -3.22 -12.83
N ASN A 29 15.29 -1.90 -12.94
CA ASN A 29 16.09 -1.06 -12.07
C ASN A 29 15.30 -0.29 -11.00
N ILE A 30 14.00 -0.53 -10.84
CA ILE A 30 13.19 0.09 -9.79
C ILE A 30 13.83 -0.15 -8.43
N LYS A 31 13.96 0.94 -7.67
CA LYS A 31 14.35 0.95 -6.27
C LYS A 31 13.13 1.40 -5.48
N PHE A 32 12.71 0.58 -4.53
CA PHE A 32 11.64 0.91 -3.61
C PHE A 32 12.22 1.76 -2.50
N GLN A 33 11.58 2.90 -2.20
CA GLN A 33 11.97 3.70 -1.05
C GLN A 33 11.35 3.08 0.21
N PRO A 34 12.06 3.05 1.35
CA PRO A 34 11.49 2.55 2.60
C PRO A 34 10.28 3.41 2.98
N GLY A 35 9.14 2.77 3.21
CA GLY A 35 7.84 3.40 3.49
C GLY A 35 6.97 3.65 2.27
N SER A 36 7.46 3.40 1.04
CA SER A 36 6.66 3.49 -0.18
C SER A 36 6.15 2.13 -0.66
N VAL A 37 6.49 1.06 0.05
CA VAL A 37 6.05 -0.28 -0.31
C VAL A 37 4.75 -0.57 0.44
N PRO A 38 3.66 -0.94 -0.28
CA PRO A 38 2.47 -1.40 0.39
C PRO A 38 2.82 -2.68 1.15
N LEU A 39 2.88 -2.56 2.47
CA LEU A 39 2.82 -3.69 3.39
C LEU A 39 1.39 -4.19 3.27
N SER A 40 1.12 -5.18 2.40
CA SER A 40 -0.21 -5.75 2.17
C SER A 40 -0.99 -5.79 3.48
N ASP A 41 -1.92 -4.85 3.62
CA ASP A 41 -2.79 -4.79 4.78
C ASP A 41 -3.86 -5.83 4.54
N SER A 42 -3.64 -7.03 5.04
CA SER A 42 -4.72 -8.01 5.10
C SER A 42 -4.49 -8.98 6.25
N GLY A 43 -4.76 -8.47 7.45
CA GLY A 43 -5.59 -9.25 8.35
C GLY A 43 -6.96 -9.47 7.72
N GLY A 44 -7.08 -10.49 6.87
CA GLY A 44 -8.34 -11.14 6.51
C GLY A 44 -9.21 -10.43 5.47
N SER A 45 -9.04 -10.82 4.20
CA SER A 45 -10.18 -10.97 3.29
C SER A 45 -9.82 -11.95 2.18
N TYR A 46 -10.63 -13.00 2.05
CA TYR A 46 -10.57 -13.96 0.95
C TYR A 46 -11.04 -13.29 -0.34
N ASN A 47 -10.22 -12.44 -0.94
CA ASN A 47 -10.31 -12.01 -2.33
C ASN A 47 -8.88 -11.76 -2.81
N ASP A 48 -8.34 -12.75 -3.52
CA ASP A 48 -6.98 -12.80 -4.07
C ASP A 48 -6.91 -11.87 -5.30
N ASP A 49 -7.06 -10.56 -5.07
CA ASP A 49 -6.96 -9.48 -6.07
C ASP A 49 -6.26 -8.24 -5.48
N ASP A 50 -5.18 -8.45 -4.71
CA ASP A 50 -4.29 -7.39 -4.24
C ASP A 50 -3.41 -6.91 -5.41
N GLY A 51 -4.03 -6.15 -6.32
CA GLY A 51 -3.40 -5.49 -7.46
C GLY A 51 -2.78 -4.12 -7.16
N ASP A 52 -2.71 -3.72 -5.88
CA ASP A 52 -2.25 -2.38 -5.45
C ASP A 52 -0.71 -2.29 -5.34
N ASP A 53 0.02 -2.91 -6.27
CA ASP A 53 1.41 -2.56 -6.54
C ASP A 53 1.44 -1.37 -7.54
N GLY A 54 0.62 -0.33 -7.31
CA GLY A 54 0.17 0.66 -8.31
C GLY A 54 1.21 1.09 -9.35
N VAL A 55 2.34 1.65 -8.90
CA VAL A 55 3.41 2.14 -9.81
C VAL A 55 4.06 1.02 -10.64
N LEU A 56 4.19 -0.18 -10.08
CA LEU A 56 4.71 -1.34 -10.83
C LEU A 56 3.66 -1.90 -11.77
N SER A 57 2.43 -2.03 -11.29
CA SER A 57 1.30 -2.56 -12.05
C SER A 57 1.03 -1.69 -13.27
N GLU A 58 1.04 -0.36 -13.11
CA GLU A 58 0.94 0.62 -14.18
C GLU A 58 2.07 0.48 -15.20
N LEU A 59 3.34 0.44 -14.76
CA LEU A 59 4.47 0.31 -15.68
C LEU A 59 4.44 -1.04 -16.43
N VAL A 60 4.05 -2.11 -15.77
CA VAL A 60 3.89 -3.44 -16.38
C VAL A 60 2.77 -3.42 -17.42
N ALA A 61 1.63 -2.79 -17.12
CA ALA A 61 0.51 -2.64 -18.04
C ALA A 61 0.88 -1.78 -19.26
N GLU A 62 1.60 -0.67 -19.05
CA GLU A 62 2.09 0.21 -20.11
C GLU A 62 3.03 -0.54 -21.06
N ILE A 63 4.03 -1.28 -20.53
CA ILE A 63 4.95 -2.06 -21.36
C ILE A 63 4.21 -3.15 -22.14
N LEU A 64 3.25 -3.84 -21.52
CA LEU A 64 2.45 -4.87 -22.20
C LEU A 64 1.61 -4.28 -23.34
N GLN A 65 1.00 -3.12 -23.12
CA GLN A 65 0.23 -2.43 -24.14
C GLN A 65 1.11 -1.99 -25.31
N MET A 66 2.28 -1.40 -25.04
CA MET A 66 3.22 -0.99 -26.08
C MET A 66 3.75 -2.18 -26.90
N ILE A 67 4.11 -3.29 -26.24
CA ILE A 67 4.56 -4.50 -26.95
C ILE A 67 3.46 -5.01 -27.89
N LYS A 68 2.21 -5.02 -27.41
CA LYS A 68 1.07 -5.49 -28.22
C LYS A 68 0.82 -4.57 -29.42
N GLU A 69 0.78 -3.25 -29.21
CA GLU A 69 0.63 -2.27 -30.28
C GLU A 69 1.75 -2.41 -31.33
N GLN A 70 2.99 -2.63 -30.90
CA GLN A 70 4.12 -2.85 -31.81
C GLN A 70 4.04 -4.17 -32.59
N GLU A 71 3.56 -5.25 -31.97
CA GLU A 71 3.32 -6.50 -32.68
C GLU A 71 2.28 -6.32 -33.79
N GLU A 72 1.18 -5.63 -33.49
CA GLU A 72 0.13 -5.30 -34.46
C GLU A 72 0.66 -4.40 -35.60
N ASP A 73 1.41 -3.35 -35.28
CA ASP A 73 1.99 -2.43 -36.26
C ASP A 73 3.04 -3.11 -37.17
N LEU A 74 3.88 -4.00 -36.62
CA LEU A 74 4.85 -4.76 -37.40
C LEU A 74 4.17 -5.80 -38.31
N GLU A 75 3.08 -6.41 -37.84
CA GLU A 75 2.28 -7.34 -38.64
C GLU A 75 1.61 -6.62 -39.81
N LEU A 76 0.93 -5.49 -39.53
CA LEU A 76 0.35 -4.61 -40.54
C LEU A 76 1.39 -4.16 -41.57
N LEU A 77 2.56 -3.72 -41.12
CA LEU A 77 3.63 -3.28 -42.02
C LEU A 77 4.14 -4.43 -42.91
N ASN A 78 4.23 -5.64 -42.37
CA ASN A 78 4.64 -6.82 -43.13
C ASN A 78 3.59 -7.20 -44.19
N GLU A 79 2.30 -7.15 -43.86
CA GLU A 79 1.20 -7.34 -44.81
C GLU A 79 1.18 -6.27 -45.89
N GLU A 80 1.31 -4.99 -45.52
CA GLU A 80 1.37 -3.89 -46.49
C GLU A 80 2.56 -4.07 -47.45
N ILE A 81 3.72 -4.56 -46.98
CA ILE A 81 4.87 -4.85 -47.83
C ILE A 81 4.66 -6.08 -48.70
N TYR A 82 3.92 -7.08 -48.22
CA TYR A 82 3.58 -8.28 -49.00
C TYR A 82 2.62 -7.95 -50.15
N ASP A 83 1.68 -7.03 -49.92
CA ASP A 83 0.72 -6.54 -50.91
C ASP A 83 1.37 -5.66 -51.99
N LEU A 84 2.50 -5.02 -51.68
CA LEU A 84 3.37 -4.39 -52.67
C LEU A 84 4.05 -5.48 -53.50
N ASN A 85 3.35 -6.13 -54.41
CA ASN A 85 3.99 -7.05 -55.35
C ASN A 85 4.54 -6.23 -56.54
N PRO A 86 5.85 -5.94 -56.60
CA PRO A 86 6.43 -5.27 -57.75
C PRO A 86 6.28 -6.19 -58.96
N GLY A 87 5.49 -5.73 -59.92
CA GLY A 87 5.39 -6.37 -61.23
C GLY A 87 6.77 -6.67 -61.83
N ARG A 88 6.79 -7.55 -62.82
CA ARG A 88 8.00 -8.14 -63.45
C ARG A 88 9.04 -7.11 -63.95
N SER A 89 8.72 -5.81 -64.00
CA SER A 89 9.50 -4.72 -64.60
C SER A 89 10.53 -4.03 -63.70
N ASP A 90 10.40 -4.06 -62.37
CA ASP A 90 11.21 -3.17 -61.51
C ASP A 90 12.15 -3.93 -60.56
N VAL A 91 13.28 -4.39 -61.11
CA VAL A 91 14.35 -5.07 -60.34
C VAL A 91 14.88 -4.22 -59.19
N GLN A 92 14.91 -2.89 -59.34
CA GLN A 92 15.40 -1.97 -58.31
C GLN A 92 14.40 -1.78 -57.16
N LEU A 93 13.10 -1.77 -57.45
CA LEU A 93 12.05 -1.72 -56.44
C LEU A 93 11.99 -3.04 -55.64
N LYS A 94 12.20 -4.18 -56.33
CA LYS A 94 12.36 -5.50 -55.68
C LYS A 94 13.50 -5.50 -54.66
N GLY A 95 14.67 -4.99 -55.04
CA GLY A 95 15.81 -4.92 -54.12
C GLY A 95 15.60 -3.97 -52.93
N GLN A 96 14.80 -2.91 -53.07
CA GLN A 96 14.43 -2.04 -51.96
C GLN A 96 13.39 -2.71 -51.04
N GLN A 97 12.42 -3.41 -51.62
CA GLN A 97 11.44 -4.19 -50.88
C GLN A 97 12.09 -5.31 -50.06
N GLU A 98 13.00 -6.09 -50.65
CA GLU A 98 13.73 -7.14 -49.95
C GLU A 98 14.51 -6.61 -48.73
N LYS A 99 15.13 -5.43 -48.88
CA LYS A 99 15.81 -4.75 -47.77
C LYS A 99 14.82 -4.33 -46.68
N LEU A 100 13.68 -3.79 -47.06
CA LEU A 100 12.65 -3.36 -46.12
C LEU A 100 12.07 -4.55 -45.35
N VAL A 101 11.78 -5.67 -46.04
CA VAL A 101 11.37 -6.94 -45.42
C VAL A 101 12.43 -7.43 -44.42
N ALA A 102 13.71 -7.42 -44.80
CA ALA A 102 14.78 -7.83 -43.90
C ALA A 102 14.87 -6.95 -42.65
N GLN A 103 14.64 -5.64 -42.78
CA GLN A 103 14.63 -4.72 -41.63
C GLN A 103 13.40 -4.90 -40.74
N VAL A 104 12.22 -5.17 -41.30
CA VAL A 104 11.02 -5.52 -40.54
C VAL A 104 11.24 -6.82 -39.77
N GLN A 105 11.82 -7.84 -40.41
CA GLN A 105 12.16 -9.09 -39.74
C GLN A 105 13.15 -8.90 -38.59
N LEU A 106 14.14 -8.02 -38.77
CA LEU A 106 15.06 -7.65 -37.69
C LEU A 106 14.31 -7.00 -36.51
N ALA A 107 13.43 -6.04 -36.79
CA ALA A 107 12.61 -5.38 -35.77
C ALA A 107 11.70 -6.37 -35.00
N ILE A 108 11.15 -7.38 -35.69
CA ILE A 108 10.37 -8.46 -35.06
C ILE A 108 11.25 -9.31 -34.13
N VAL A 109 12.48 -9.63 -34.56
CA VAL A 109 13.43 -10.37 -33.72
C VAL A 109 13.77 -9.55 -32.47
N ASP A 110 14.05 -8.26 -32.63
CA ASP A 110 14.36 -7.36 -31.52
C ASP A 110 13.19 -7.28 -30.53
N LEU A 111 11.95 -7.15 -31.00
CA LEU A 111 10.75 -7.17 -30.15
C LEU A 111 10.64 -8.47 -29.33
N LYS A 112 10.92 -9.63 -29.94
CA LYS A 112 10.96 -10.92 -29.22
C LYS A 112 12.08 -10.97 -28.17
N THR A 113 13.20 -10.28 -28.39
CA THR A 113 14.25 -10.15 -27.36
C THR A 113 13.77 -9.27 -26.21
N HIS A 114 13.08 -8.17 -26.50
CA HIS A 114 12.49 -7.29 -25.50
C HIS A 114 11.44 -8.03 -24.65
N GLN A 115 10.58 -8.87 -25.23
CA GLN A 115 9.64 -9.70 -24.46
C GLN A 115 10.33 -10.63 -23.46
N LYS A 116 11.44 -11.26 -23.86
CA LYS A 116 12.24 -12.10 -22.96
C LYS A 116 12.91 -11.28 -21.86
N ALA A 117 13.39 -10.08 -22.20
CA ALA A 117 13.96 -9.14 -21.23
C ALA A 117 12.90 -8.64 -20.25
N PHE A 118 11.69 -8.32 -20.73
CA PHE A 118 10.54 -7.91 -19.93
C PHE A 118 10.16 -8.95 -18.89
N ARG A 119 10.04 -10.24 -19.28
CA ARG A 119 9.73 -11.31 -18.32
C ARG A 119 10.80 -11.43 -17.23
N ARG A 120 12.07 -11.23 -17.57
CA ARG A 120 13.17 -11.21 -16.59
C ARG A 120 13.08 -9.97 -15.69
N ALA A 121 12.84 -8.80 -16.26
CA ALA A 121 12.67 -7.54 -15.54
C ALA A 121 11.49 -7.61 -14.56
N GLN A 122 10.37 -8.20 -14.94
CA GLN A 122 9.21 -8.42 -14.08
C GLN A 122 9.55 -9.29 -12.86
N LEU A 123 10.28 -10.40 -13.07
CA LEU A 123 10.72 -11.26 -11.96
C LEU A 123 11.71 -10.53 -11.03
N ILE A 124 12.62 -9.73 -11.60
CA ILE A 124 13.57 -8.92 -10.82
C ILE A 124 12.81 -7.86 -10.01
N ALA A 125 11.88 -7.13 -10.62
CA ALA A 125 11.07 -6.11 -9.97
C ALA A 125 10.26 -6.71 -8.82
N LYS A 126 9.58 -7.85 -9.04
CA LYS A 126 8.86 -8.58 -8.00
C LYS A 126 9.77 -9.01 -6.85
N ARG A 127 10.94 -9.58 -7.16
CA ARG A 127 11.92 -9.98 -6.13
C ARG A 127 12.44 -8.79 -5.34
N ARG A 128 12.65 -7.64 -5.98
CA ARG A 128 13.08 -6.40 -5.32
C ARG A 128 11.98 -5.82 -4.44
N LEU A 129 10.72 -5.90 -4.86
CA LEU A 129 9.58 -5.49 -4.05
C LEU A 129 9.45 -6.37 -2.80
N GLU A 130 9.56 -7.68 -2.94
CA GLU A 130 9.57 -8.60 -1.80
C GLU A 130 10.75 -8.33 -0.86
N ALA A 131 11.94 -8.07 -1.40
CA ALA A 131 13.11 -7.68 -0.60
C ALA A 131 12.85 -6.40 0.20
N ALA A 132 12.29 -5.37 -0.44
CA ALA A 132 11.94 -4.11 0.22
C ALA A 132 10.85 -4.29 1.29
N ARG A 133 9.81 -5.10 1.04
CA ARG A 133 8.80 -5.47 2.06
C ARG A 133 9.45 -6.13 3.29
N ASN A 134 10.42 -7.00 3.07
CA ASN A 134 11.13 -7.67 4.17
C ASN A 134 12.01 -6.69 4.95
N GLU A 135 12.71 -5.79 4.26
CA GLU A 135 13.52 -4.75 4.90
C GLU A 135 12.65 -3.83 5.77
N GLU A 136 11.48 -3.41 5.31
CA GLU A 136 10.53 -2.62 6.10
C GLU A 136 10.04 -3.37 7.35
N ARG A 137 9.67 -4.64 7.22
CA ARG A 137 9.27 -5.48 8.36
C ARG A 137 10.39 -5.62 9.39
N ILE A 138 11.63 -5.80 8.92
CA ILE A 138 12.81 -5.88 9.79
C ILE A 138 13.03 -4.53 10.49
N ALA A 139 12.96 -3.41 9.77
CA ALA A 139 13.12 -2.07 10.31
C ALA A 139 12.08 -1.73 11.39
N LEU A 140 10.81 -2.08 11.17
CA LEU A 140 9.74 -1.95 12.16
C LEU A 140 10.01 -2.84 13.39
N THR A 141 10.43 -4.09 13.18
CA THR A 141 10.76 -4.98 14.29
C THR A 141 11.93 -4.44 15.13
N GLN A 142 12.97 -3.92 14.48
CA GLN A 142 14.11 -3.31 15.15
C GLN A 142 13.72 -2.05 15.93
N SER A 143 12.82 -1.21 15.41
CA SER A 143 12.35 -0.03 16.13
C SER A 143 11.53 -0.41 17.37
N PHE A 144 10.69 -1.45 17.30
CA PHE A 144 9.99 -2.00 18.47
C PHE A 144 10.95 -2.56 19.52
N LEU A 145 11.97 -3.34 19.11
CA LEU A 145 12.99 -3.86 20.04
C LEU A 145 13.76 -2.73 20.73
N LYS A 146 14.18 -1.71 19.97
CA LYS A 146 14.87 -0.53 20.52
C LYS A 146 13.99 0.22 21.53
N TYR A 147 12.69 0.35 21.27
CA TYR A 147 11.75 0.95 22.23
C TYR A 147 11.61 0.11 23.51
N ALA A 148 11.54 -1.22 23.38
CA ALA A 148 11.47 -2.13 24.52
C ALA A 148 12.73 -2.06 25.41
N GLU A 149 13.92 -1.91 24.80
CA GLU A 149 15.18 -1.70 25.52
C GLU A 149 15.21 -0.35 26.27
N ILE A 150 14.68 0.72 25.68
CA ILE A 150 14.63 2.05 26.32
C ILE A 150 13.60 2.09 27.45
N SER A 151 12.48 1.37 27.31
CA SER A 151 11.47 1.19 28.36
C SER A 151 11.96 0.34 29.54
N SER A 152 13.05 -0.42 29.37
CA SER A 152 13.64 -1.26 30.40
C SER A 152 14.85 -0.60 31.06
N HIS A 153 14.64 0.61 31.61
CA HIS A 153 15.46 1.11 32.72
C HIS A 153 14.64 1.16 34.03
N PRO A 154 15.24 0.79 35.17
CA PRO A 154 14.51 0.24 36.30
C PRO A 154 14.20 1.32 37.34
N THR A 155 12.92 1.51 37.67
CA THR A 155 12.56 1.98 39.01
C THR A 155 11.43 1.10 39.58
N ILE A 156 11.87 0.17 40.43
CA ILE A 156 11.20 -0.28 41.66
C ILE A 156 9.82 -0.96 41.47
N SER A 157 9.82 -2.29 41.35
CA SER A 157 9.36 -3.18 42.43
C SER A 157 9.32 -4.64 41.98
N SER A 158 9.99 -5.47 42.77
CA SER A 158 9.90 -6.92 42.81
C SER A 158 8.46 -7.44 42.66
N SER A 159 8.19 -8.15 41.57
CA SER A 159 7.51 -9.45 41.64
C SER A 159 7.89 -10.28 40.42
N THR A 160 8.32 -11.50 40.70
CA THR A 160 8.77 -12.53 39.78
C THR A 160 7.66 -12.93 38.81
N VAL A 161 7.78 -12.55 37.53
CA VAL A 161 7.26 -13.36 36.42
C VAL A 161 8.26 -13.25 35.27
N GLU A 162 9.09 -14.28 35.12
CA GLU A 162 9.82 -14.49 33.87
C GLU A 162 8.79 -14.70 32.75
N GLY A 163 8.80 -13.81 31.76
CA GLY A 163 7.84 -13.83 30.65
C GLY A 163 8.21 -12.84 29.56
N ALA A 164 9.50 -12.62 29.33
CA ALA A 164 9.97 -11.88 28.17
C ALA A 164 9.92 -12.80 26.94
N LEU A 165 8.93 -12.54 26.08
CA LEU A 165 9.05 -12.57 24.63
C LEU A 165 9.66 -13.82 24.00
N ASP A 166 8.92 -14.93 24.03
CA ASP A 166 9.13 -16.05 23.10
C ASP A 166 7.84 -16.35 22.32
N HIS A 167 7.47 -15.43 21.43
CA HIS A 167 6.61 -15.78 20.30
C HIS A 167 7.38 -15.65 19.00
N ARG A 168 8.31 -16.61 18.89
CA ARG A 168 8.88 -17.10 17.65
C ARG A 168 7.80 -17.19 16.56
N LEU A 169 8.09 -16.49 15.47
CA LEU A 169 7.84 -16.89 14.10
C LEU A 169 7.68 -18.41 13.96
N ASN A 170 6.44 -18.88 13.82
CA ASN A 170 6.16 -20.13 13.12
C ASN A 170 5.59 -19.80 11.74
N LYS A 171 6.48 -19.34 10.85
CA LYS A 171 6.33 -19.51 9.42
C LYS A 171 7.30 -20.59 8.98
N THR A 172 6.88 -21.85 9.09
CA THR A 172 7.42 -22.95 8.29
C THR A 172 6.42 -23.12 7.14
N GLY A 173 6.76 -22.87 5.89
CA GLY A 173 7.80 -23.65 5.22
C GLY A 173 7.35 -25.10 5.23
N GLN A 174 6.74 -25.53 4.12
CA GLN A 174 6.22 -26.88 3.91
C GLN A 174 7.14 -27.95 4.55
N ARG A 175 6.61 -28.66 5.54
CA ARG A 175 7.07 -30.00 5.89
C ARG A 175 5.90 -30.96 5.65
N PRO A 176 6.15 -32.15 5.09
CA PRO A 176 5.09 -33.10 4.77
C PRO A 176 4.37 -33.52 6.06
N PRO A 177 3.09 -33.92 5.99
CA PRO A 177 2.28 -34.19 7.17
C PRO A 177 2.77 -35.51 7.79
N LEU A 178 3.71 -35.43 8.72
CA LEU A 178 3.89 -36.50 9.68
C LEU A 178 2.68 -36.47 10.61
N LEU A 179 1.96 -37.58 10.63
CA LEU A 179 0.78 -37.82 11.44
C LEU A 179 1.08 -37.48 12.91
N LEU A 180 0.76 -36.24 13.31
CA LEU A 180 0.72 -35.87 14.72
C LEU A 180 -0.27 -36.82 15.40
N SER A 181 0.21 -37.50 16.45
CA SER A 181 -0.65 -38.38 17.25
C SER A 181 -1.84 -37.59 17.75
N ASN A 182 -3.01 -38.21 17.89
CA ASN A 182 -4.23 -37.53 18.32
C ASN A 182 -4.03 -36.78 19.65
N GLU A 183 -3.17 -37.30 20.52
CA GLU A 183 -2.78 -36.70 21.80
C GLU A 183 -1.99 -35.39 21.65
N GLU A 184 -1.11 -35.27 20.65
CA GLU A 184 -0.38 -34.02 20.38
C GLU A 184 -1.30 -32.93 19.83
N LYS A 185 -2.33 -33.32 19.07
CA LYS A 185 -3.36 -32.38 18.59
C LYS A 185 -4.24 -31.88 19.74
N GLU A 186 -4.57 -32.75 20.70
CA GLU A 186 -5.38 -32.40 21.86
C GLU A 186 -4.61 -31.50 22.84
N ILE A 187 -3.32 -31.76 23.06
CA ILE A 187 -2.45 -30.91 23.88
C ILE A 187 -2.29 -29.53 23.24
N ASN A 188 -2.08 -29.45 21.93
CA ASN A 188 -2.00 -28.18 21.21
C ASN A 188 -3.34 -27.43 21.23
N ALA A 189 -4.46 -28.11 21.01
CA ALA A 189 -5.79 -27.48 21.11
C ALA A 189 -6.08 -26.95 22.52
N SER A 190 -5.71 -27.69 23.56
CA SER A 190 -5.86 -27.26 24.96
C SER A 190 -4.96 -26.06 25.29
N SER A 191 -3.74 -26.05 24.76
CA SER A 191 -2.83 -24.91 24.86
C SER A 191 -3.38 -23.67 24.15
N ASP A 192 -3.95 -23.84 22.95
CA ASP A 192 -4.57 -22.75 22.17
C ASP A 192 -5.81 -22.18 22.86
N VAL A 193 -6.66 -23.02 23.43
CA VAL A 193 -7.82 -22.57 24.22
C VAL A 193 -7.35 -21.77 25.44
N THR A 194 -6.30 -22.24 26.13
CA THR A 194 -5.75 -21.54 27.30
C THR A 194 -5.12 -20.20 26.90
N ALA A 195 -4.43 -20.14 25.75
CA ALA A 195 -3.87 -18.91 25.21
C ALA A 195 -4.96 -17.92 24.77
N ALA A 196 -6.03 -18.42 24.12
CA ALA A 196 -7.17 -17.61 23.73
C ALA A 196 -7.88 -17.02 24.95
N LEU A 197 -8.10 -17.82 26.01
CA LEU A 197 -8.73 -17.35 27.25
C LEU A 197 -7.93 -16.24 27.92
N ARG A 198 -6.60 -16.38 27.97
CA ARG A 198 -5.69 -15.33 28.49
C ARG A 198 -5.79 -14.05 27.67
N ARG A 199 -5.76 -14.15 26.33
CA ARG A 199 -5.94 -12.99 25.44
C ARG A 199 -7.28 -12.30 25.68
N THR A 200 -8.38 -13.06 25.82
CA THR A 200 -9.70 -12.46 26.08
C THR A 200 -9.77 -11.79 27.44
N HIS A 201 -9.09 -12.35 28.45
CA HIS A 201 -9.00 -11.74 29.77
C HIS A 201 -8.26 -10.40 29.71
N ASP A 202 -7.12 -10.34 29.01
CA ASP A 202 -6.34 -9.12 28.87
C ASP A 202 -7.12 -8.04 28.10
N LEU A 203 -7.84 -8.42 27.04
CA LEU A 203 -8.73 -7.51 26.32
C LEU A 203 -9.87 -6.99 27.21
N MET A 204 -10.47 -7.85 28.02
CA MET A 204 -11.55 -7.47 28.93
C MET A 204 -11.05 -6.54 30.04
N ALA A 205 -9.87 -6.79 30.59
CA ALA A 205 -9.23 -5.91 31.56
C ALA A 205 -8.93 -4.52 30.97
N ASN A 206 -8.43 -4.48 29.73
CA ASN A 206 -8.17 -3.24 29.02
C ASN A 206 -9.46 -2.44 28.75
N GLU A 207 -10.52 -3.09 28.26
CA GLU A 207 -11.79 -2.39 28.01
C GLU A 207 -12.46 -1.94 29.32
N LEU A 208 -12.34 -2.71 30.40
CA LEU A 208 -12.83 -2.31 31.71
C LEU A 208 -12.11 -1.06 32.23
N SER A 209 -10.78 -1.00 32.09
CA SER A 209 -10.01 0.20 32.46
C SER A 209 -10.39 1.42 31.62
N ARG A 210 -10.63 1.22 30.32
CA ARG A 210 -11.10 2.26 29.40
C ARG A 210 -12.50 2.75 29.76
N SER A 211 -13.41 1.84 30.11
CA SER A 211 -14.77 2.16 30.52
C SER A 211 -14.79 2.96 31.83
N GLN A 212 -13.94 2.59 32.81
CA GLN A 212 -13.78 3.35 34.06
C GLN A 212 -13.30 4.78 33.78
N PHE A 213 -12.28 4.94 32.95
CA PHE A 213 -11.77 6.27 32.59
C PHE A 213 -12.83 7.15 31.92
N VAL A 214 -13.58 6.58 30.96
CA VAL A 214 -14.68 7.30 30.29
C VAL A 214 -15.78 7.67 31.30
N HIS A 215 -16.13 6.76 32.21
CA HIS A 215 -17.14 7.01 33.23
C HIS A 215 -16.71 8.15 34.18
N ASP A 216 -15.46 8.14 34.63
CA ASP A 216 -14.93 9.19 35.50
C ASP A 216 -14.89 10.54 34.78
N THR A 217 -14.50 10.56 33.51
CA THR A 217 -14.52 11.77 32.67
C THR A 217 -15.94 12.31 32.48
N LEU A 218 -16.92 11.44 32.25
CA LEU A 218 -18.32 11.85 32.12
C LEU A 218 -18.87 12.41 33.43
N LYS A 219 -18.51 11.80 34.55
CA LYS A 219 -18.89 12.27 35.88
C LYS A 219 -18.29 13.65 36.16
N GLU A 220 -17.00 13.84 35.89
CA GLU A 220 -16.33 15.14 36.04
C GLU A 220 -16.98 16.21 35.14
N SER A 221 -17.30 15.86 33.88
CA SER A 221 -17.97 16.80 32.97
C SER A 221 -19.36 17.20 33.45
N THR A 222 -20.10 16.25 34.05
CA THR A 222 -21.43 16.51 34.60
C THR A 222 -21.36 17.39 35.84
N GLU A 223 -20.34 17.21 36.68
CA GLU A 223 -20.09 18.07 37.84
C GLU A 223 -19.70 19.50 37.41
N ALA A 224 -18.84 19.65 36.41
CA ALA A 224 -18.47 20.95 35.85
C ALA A 224 -19.70 21.69 35.26
N LEU A 225 -20.60 20.98 34.59
CA LEU A 225 -21.86 21.55 34.09
C LEU A 225 -22.79 22.00 35.22
N ALA A 226 -22.87 21.24 36.31
CA ALA A 226 -23.65 21.63 37.48
C ALA A 226 -23.10 22.91 38.13
N GLN A 227 -21.77 23.02 38.28
CA GLN A 227 -21.11 24.23 38.78
C GLN A 227 -21.38 25.43 37.86
N LEU A 228 -21.29 25.23 36.54
CA LEU A 228 -21.58 26.30 35.59
C LEU A 228 -23.04 26.77 35.69
N ALA A 229 -24.00 25.85 35.79
CA ALA A 229 -25.41 26.19 35.99
C ALA A 229 -25.64 26.99 37.28
N GLU A 230 -24.96 26.64 38.37
CA GLU A 230 -25.00 27.40 39.62
C GLU A 230 -24.44 28.82 39.42
N THR A 231 -23.27 28.97 38.78
CA THR A 231 -22.69 30.29 38.52
C THR A 231 -23.61 31.18 37.67
N TYR A 232 -24.26 30.63 36.63
CA TYR A 232 -25.22 31.39 35.84
C TYR A 232 -26.48 31.78 36.63
N SER A 233 -26.98 30.89 37.49
CA SER A 233 -28.11 31.20 38.38
C SER A 233 -27.77 32.34 39.36
N THR A 234 -26.55 32.33 39.92
CA THR A 234 -26.09 33.42 40.79
C THR A 234 -25.95 34.74 40.03
N LEU A 235 -25.47 34.71 38.77
CA LEU A 235 -25.34 35.89 37.94
C LEU A 235 -26.70 36.47 37.58
N ASP A 236 -27.68 35.64 37.21
CA ASP A 236 -29.05 36.08 36.93
C ASP A 236 -29.69 36.74 38.16
N SER A 237 -29.45 36.17 39.34
CA SER A 237 -29.87 36.79 40.62
C SER A 237 -29.19 38.14 40.87
N LEU A 238 -27.91 38.30 40.54
CA LEU A 238 -27.19 39.58 40.65
C LEU A 238 -27.68 40.60 39.62
N LEU A 239 -27.98 40.18 38.39
CA LEU A 239 -28.56 41.05 37.37
C LEU A 239 -29.96 41.51 37.75
N LEU A 240 -30.80 40.64 38.33
CA LEU A 240 -32.09 41.05 38.89
C LEU A 240 -31.92 42.08 40.00
N LYS A 241 -30.98 41.89 40.94
CA LYS A 241 -30.68 42.86 41.99
C LYS A 241 -30.20 44.20 41.42
N SER A 242 -29.31 44.16 40.42
CA SER A 242 -28.81 45.35 39.71
C SER A 242 -29.95 46.09 39.00
N LYS A 243 -30.80 45.37 38.27
CA LYS A 243 -31.99 45.93 37.59
C LYS A 243 -32.96 46.57 38.58
N ASN A 244 -33.22 45.91 39.71
CA ASN A 244 -34.08 46.47 40.76
C ASN A 244 -33.47 47.76 41.33
N LEU A 245 -32.15 47.78 41.59
CA LEU A 245 -31.46 48.97 42.08
C LEU A 245 -31.51 50.13 41.07
N VAL A 246 -31.23 49.87 39.79
CA VAL A 246 -31.37 50.88 38.72
C VAL A 246 -32.81 51.35 38.59
N GLY A 247 -33.79 50.45 38.70
CA GLY A 247 -35.20 50.81 38.71
C GLY A 247 -35.57 51.72 39.89
N THR A 248 -35.05 51.45 41.08
CA THR A 248 -35.23 52.31 42.25
C THR A 248 -34.53 53.66 42.09
N LEU A 249 -33.34 53.71 41.48
CA LEU A 249 -32.62 54.97 41.20
C LEU A 249 -33.36 55.81 40.15
N LEU A 250 -33.86 55.18 39.09
CA LEU A 250 -34.64 55.89 38.07
C LEU A 250 -35.95 56.43 38.64
N SER A 251 -36.63 55.65 39.48
CA SER A 251 -37.82 56.10 40.19
C SER A 251 -37.52 57.19 41.22
N SER A 252 -36.37 57.14 41.90
CA SER A 252 -35.98 58.17 42.87
C SER A 252 -35.57 59.46 42.17
N GLN A 253 -34.85 59.41 41.05
CA GLN A 253 -34.50 60.59 40.25
C GLN A 253 -35.73 61.28 39.66
N LYS A 254 -36.73 60.50 39.23
CA LYS A 254 -38.00 61.05 38.72
C LYS A 254 -38.88 61.66 39.83
N SER A 255 -38.65 61.29 41.09
CA SER A 255 -39.39 61.85 42.23
C SER A 255 -38.82 63.19 42.72
N ASP A 256 -37.62 63.57 42.27
CA ASP A 256 -36.91 64.79 42.70
C ASP A 256 -37.00 65.92 41.64
N THR A 257 -37.90 65.77 40.67
CA THR A 257 -38.28 66.75 39.63
C THR A 257 -39.79 66.95 39.63
#